data_AF-A0A561VZN8-F1
#
_entry.id   AF-A0A561VZN8-F1
#
_cell.length_a   1.000
_cell.length_b   1.000
_cell.length_c   1.000
_cell.angle_alpha   90.00
_cell.angle_beta   90.00
_cell.angle_gamma   90.00
#
_symmetry.space_group_name_H-M   'P 1'
#
loop_
_entity.id
_entity.type
_entity.pdbx_description
1 polymer ?
#
loop_
_entity_poly.entity_id
_entity_poly.type
_entity_poly.pdbx_seq_one_letter_code
_entity_poly.pdbx_strand_id
1 'polypeptide(L)'
;MTRLGTTPVRTRLVTIFYDCDHTARTQVLPALPDLLHIPGGDGTEGVDDIVRLLTRELAHPQFAGTAVLDNLVDIMLIQLLRAWLPGRPGDQRGTWLGMLTDPVVHQALQHLHADPAHPWTTAKLAATLAVSRATLARRFPAAIGQSPVAYLTQWRMDLAAARLRGGSGSVEAVAASVGYLSVPAFSRAFTRAYGQAPGRFRSATQPA
;
A
#
# COMPACT_ATOMS: atom_id res chain seq x y z
N MET A 1 -4.65 30.10 30.17
CA MET A 1 -3.62 29.56 31.08
C MET A 1 -4.33 28.60 32.02
N THR A 2 -4.40 27.32 31.65
CA THR A 2 -5.17 26.29 32.37
C THR A 2 -4.19 25.22 32.80
N ARG A 3 -3.96 25.09 34.11
CA ARG A 3 -3.04 24.10 34.71
C ARG A 3 -3.86 22.88 35.15
N LEU A 4 -3.52 21.71 34.61
CA LEU A 4 -4.01 20.40 35.05
C LEU A 4 -2.82 19.60 35.61
N GLY A 5 -2.86 19.28 36.91
CA GLY A 5 -1.93 18.34 37.57
C GLY A 5 -0.61 18.95 38.11
N THR A 6 -0.13 18.38 39.23
CA THR A 6 1.10 18.76 39.95
C THR A 6 2.31 17.87 39.63
N THR A 7 2.14 16.84 38.81
CA THR A 7 3.24 16.02 38.28
C THR A 7 3.79 16.62 36.97
N PRO A 8 5.12 16.64 36.74
CA PRO A 8 5.65 17.10 35.47
C PRO A 8 5.06 16.22 34.35
N VAL A 9 4.45 16.87 33.35
CA VAL A 9 3.93 16.18 32.17
C VAL A 9 5.11 15.51 31.48
N ARG A 10 5.23 14.19 31.64
CA ARG A 10 6.24 13.40 30.95
C ARG A 10 5.73 13.10 29.55
N THR A 11 6.13 13.92 28.59
CA THR A 11 5.92 13.62 27.17
C THR A 11 6.97 12.60 26.74
N ARG A 12 6.53 11.42 26.30
CA ARG A 12 7.40 10.44 25.64
C ARG A 12 7.23 10.60 24.14
N LEU A 13 8.34 10.83 23.45
CA LEU A 13 8.37 10.90 22.00
C LEU A 13 8.86 9.56 21.46
N VAL A 14 8.06 8.95 20.58
CA VAL A 14 8.46 7.77 19.80
C VAL A 14 8.49 8.20 18.34
N THR A 15 9.64 8.04 17.70
CA THR A 15 9.81 8.34 16.28
C THR A 15 9.86 7.03 15.50
N ILE A 16 9.00 6.92 14.49
CA ILE A 16 8.91 5.75 13.62
C ILE A 16 9.14 6.22 12.19
N PHE A 17 9.97 5.49 11.44
CA PHE A 17 10.20 5.75 10.03
C PHE A 17 9.66 4.57 9.22
N TYR A 18 8.93 4.87 8.15
CA TYR A 18 8.49 3.88 7.18
C TYR A 18 9.28 4.09 5.90
N ASP A 19 10.01 3.07 5.47
CA ASP A 19 10.56 3.04 4.12
C ASP A 19 9.50 2.45 3.19
N CYS A 20 8.88 3.31 2.40
CA CYS A 20 7.98 2.86 1.34
C CYS A 20 8.80 2.69 0.08
N ASP A 21 8.91 1.44 -0.43
CA ASP A 21 9.51 1.19 -1.73
C ASP A 21 8.81 2.10 -2.76
N HIS A 22 9.57 3.06 -3.32
CA HIS A 22 9.07 4.07 -4.25
C HIS A 22 8.41 3.47 -5.50
N THR A 23 8.57 2.17 -5.73
CA THR A 23 7.93 1.44 -6.83
C THR A 23 6.52 0.92 -6.51
N ALA A 24 6.15 0.77 -5.23
CA ALA A 24 4.82 0.36 -4.83
C ALA A 24 3.90 1.59 -4.77
N ARG A 25 3.18 1.86 -5.87
CA ARG A 25 2.36 3.08 -6.03
C ARG A 25 1.04 3.10 -5.24
N THR A 26 0.79 2.14 -4.35
CA THR A 26 -0.28 2.27 -3.33
C THR A 26 0.23 3.21 -2.24
N GLN A 27 0.43 4.47 -2.63
CA GLN A 27 1.08 5.52 -1.87
C GLN A 27 0.11 6.09 -0.83
N VAL A 28 -0.01 5.38 0.28
CA VAL A 28 -0.77 5.83 1.45
C VAL A 28 -0.09 7.05 2.09
N LEU A 29 1.24 7.00 2.26
CA LEU A 29 1.99 8.03 2.98
C LEU A 29 2.03 9.41 2.27
N PRO A 30 2.28 9.51 0.95
CA PRO A 30 2.29 10.80 0.25
C PRO A 30 0.93 11.51 0.18
N ALA A 31 -0.15 10.78 0.45
CA ALA A 31 -1.51 11.31 0.46
C ALA A 31 -2.00 11.68 1.88
N LEU A 32 -1.15 11.50 2.91
CA LEU A 32 -1.37 12.01 4.25
C LEU A 32 -0.97 13.49 4.32
N PRO A 33 -1.67 14.30 5.15
CA PRO A 33 -1.19 15.63 5.46
C PRO A 33 0.17 15.57 6.18
N ASP A 34 0.97 16.62 6.03
CA ASP A 34 2.28 16.76 6.69
C ASP A 34 2.19 16.59 8.22
N LEU A 35 1.02 16.84 8.80
CA LEU A 35 0.73 16.62 10.21
C LEU A 35 -0.64 15.99 10.42
N LEU A 36 -0.65 14.80 11.03
CA LEU A 36 -1.85 14.12 11.51
C LEU A 36 -1.97 14.33 13.02
N HIS A 37 -3.06 14.98 13.45
CA HIS A 37 -3.39 15.08 14.86
C HIS A 37 -4.48 14.06 15.21
N ILE A 38 -4.17 13.15 16.13
CA ILE A 38 -5.10 12.16 16.68
C ILE A 38 -5.29 12.52 18.16
N PRO A 39 -6.48 12.97 18.58
CA PRO A 39 -6.74 13.28 19.98
C PRO A 39 -6.71 11.98 20.81
N GLY A 40 -6.00 11.97 21.93
CA GLY A 40 -6.03 10.83 22.85
C GLY A 40 -7.40 10.70 23.53
N GLY A 41 -8.02 9.52 23.47
CA GLY A 41 -9.33 9.25 24.06
C GLY A 41 -10.10 8.10 23.41
N ASP A 42 -11.43 8.13 23.50
CA ASP A 42 -12.31 7.09 22.96
C ASP A 42 -12.09 6.90 21.45
N GLY A 43 -11.74 5.68 21.03
CA GLY A 43 -11.42 5.33 19.64
C GLY A 43 -9.94 5.26 19.30
N THR A 44 -9.03 5.58 20.23
CA THR A 44 -7.56 5.44 20.05
C THR A 44 -6.94 4.33 20.89
N GLU A 45 -7.74 3.49 21.54
CA GLU A 45 -7.28 2.42 22.45
C GLU A 45 -6.20 1.55 21.79
N GLY A 46 -6.40 1.18 20.53
CA GLY A 46 -5.44 0.39 19.78
C GLY A 46 -4.14 1.12 19.41
N VAL A 47 -4.11 2.45 19.37
CA VAL A 47 -2.87 3.23 19.17
C VAL A 47 -2.11 3.30 20.50
N ASP A 48 -2.80 3.58 21.59
CA ASP A 48 -2.21 3.66 22.93
C ASP A 48 -1.58 2.33 23.36
N ASP A 49 -2.23 1.21 23.07
CA ASP A 49 -1.72 -0.12 23.36
C ASP A 49 -0.42 -0.43 22.61
N ILE A 50 -0.34 -0.08 21.32
CA ILE A 50 0.86 -0.30 20.52
C ILE A 50 1.99 0.64 20.97
N VAL A 51 1.69 1.92 21.30
CA VAL A 51 2.71 2.85 21.83
C VAL A 51 3.29 2.30 23.13
N ARG A 52 2.43 1.78 24.02
CA ARG A 52 2.87 1.15 25.28
C ARG A 52 3.74 -0.07 25.01
N LEU A 53 3.36 -0.91 24.06
CA LEU A 53 4.10 -2.13 23.71
C LEU A 53 5.45 -1.81 23.06
N LEU A 54 5.50 -0.90 22.09
CA LEU A 54 6.74 -0.37 21.50
C LEU A 54 7.67 0.21 22.56
N THR A 55 7.13 1.02 23.48
CA THR A 55 7.94 1.64 24.55
C THR A 55 8.53 0.59 25.49
N ARG A 56 7.81 -0.51 25.75
CA ARG A 56 8.32 -1.62 26.57
C ARG A 56 9.39 -2.41 25.84
N GLU A 57 9.18 -2.73 24.58
CA GLU A 57 10.12 -3.49 23.75
C GLU A 57 11.43 -2.72 23.55
N LEU A 58 11.34 -1.40 23.32
CA LEU A 58 12.52 -0.51 23.23
C LEU A 58 13.29 -0.39 24.55
N ALA A 59 12.59 -0.45 25.70
CA ALA A 59 13.22 -0.36 27.02
C ALA A 59 13.86 -1.68 27.45
N HIS A 60 13.35 -2.81 26.96
CA HIS A 60 13.79 -4.16 27.33
C HIS A 60 13.87 -5.08 26.10
N PRO A 61 14.89 -4.91 25.23
CA PRO A 61 15.01 -5.71 24.02
C PRO A 61 15.20 -7.18 24.36
N GLN A 62 14.31 -8.05 23.86
CA GLN A 62 14.42 -9.50 24.02
C GLN A 62 14.97 -10.16 22.75
N PHE A 63 15.20 -11.47 22.79
CA PHE A 63 15.53 -12.25 21.59
C PHE A 63 14.46 -12.01 20.51
N ALA A 64 14.88 -11.72 19.28
CA ALA A 64 14.02 -11.34 18.14
C ALA A 64 13.25 -9.99 18.28
N GLY A 65 13.67 -9.09 19.16
CA GLY A 65 13.02 -7.79 19.36
C GLY A 65 12.91 -6.92 18.11
N THR A 66 13.81 -7.04 17.12
CA THR A 66 13.71 -6.30 15.85
C THR A 66 12.52 -6.75 15.00
N ALA A 67 12.27 -8.06 14.88
CA ALA A 67 11.11 -8.57 14.15
C ALA A 67 9.78 -8.21 14.83
N VAL A 68 9.77 -8.16 16.17
CA VAL A 68 8.61 -7.68 16.93
C VAL A 68 8.39 -6.19 16.69
N LEU A 69 9.44 -5.37 16.75
CA LEU A 69 9.38 -3.94 16.49
C LEU A 69 8.86 -3.65 15.07
N ASP A 70 9.35 -4.35 14.05
CA ASP A 70 8.89 -4.17 12.66
C ASP A 70 7.39 -4.46 12.52
N ASN A 71 6.91 -5.56 13.11
CA ASN A 71 5.47 -5.87 13.11
C ASN A 71 4.65 -4.83 13.90
N LEU A 72 5.15 -4.36 15.05
CA LEU A 72 4.45 -3.35 15.85
C LEU A 72 4.39 -2.00 15.14
N VAL A 73 5.44 -1.65 14.39
CA VAL A 73 5.48 -0.48 13.52
C VAL A 73 4.44 -0.62 12.41
N ASP A 74 4.37 -1.76 11.72
CA ASP A 74 3.36 -1.97 10.68
C ASP A 74 1.92 -1.89 11.22
N ILE A 75 1.66 -2.50 12.38
CA ILE A 75 0.34 -2.42 13.03
C ILE A 75 0.05 -0.98 13.49
N MET A 76 1.05 -0.24 13.98
CA MET A 76 0.90 1.16 14.38
C MET A 76 0.36 1.99 13.21
N LEU A 77 0.93 1.86 12.01
CA LEU A 77 0.47 2.58 10.82
C LEU A 77 -1.02 2.32 10.58
N ILE A 78 -1.44 1.06 10.61
CA ILE A 78 -2.82 0.65 10.38
C ILE A 78 -3.76 1.27 11.43
N GLN A 79 -3.35 1.27 12.71
CA GLN A 79 -4.16 1.79 13.80
C GLN A 79 -4.25 3.33 13.78
N LEU A 80 -3.17 4.02 13.42
CA LEU A 80 -3.18 5.47 13.20
C LEU A 80 -4.15 5.84 12.07
N LEU A 81 -4.10 5.11 10.95
CA LEU A 81 -5.03 5.32 9.84
C LEU A 81 -6.47 5.05 10.26
N ARG A 82 -6.72 3.97 11.00
CA ARG A 82 -8.05 3.58 11.50
C ARG A 82 -8.63 4.62 12.46
N ALA A 83 -7.82 5.20 13.34
CA ALA A 83 -8.25 6.24 14.26
C ALA A 83 -8.52 7.57 13.54
N TRP A 84 -7.77 7.86 12.48
CA TRP A 84 -7.92 9.10 11.71
C TRP A 84 -9.13 9.10 10.75
N LEU A 85 -9.50 7.93 10.24
CA LEU A 85 -10.51 7.70 9.20
C LEU A 85 -11.95 8.19 9.53
N PRO A 86 -12.53 7.92 10.71
CA PRO A 86 -13.95 8.17 10.99
C PRO A 86 -14.32 9.67 11.11
N GLY A 87 -13.35 10.57 11.26
CA GLY A 87 -13.57 11.99 11.57
C GLY A 87 -14.00 12.90 10.41
N ARG A 88 -14.28 12.38 9.20
CA ARG A 88 -14.66 13.21 8.03
C ARG A 88 -15.98 12.76 7.38
N PRO A 89 -17.14 13.27 7.84
CA PRO A 89 -18.41 13.11 7.15
C PRO A 89 -18.53 14.19 6.06
N GLY A 90 -18.00 13.96 4.85
CA GLY A 90 -18.32 14.86 3.73
C GLY A 90 -17.35 14.85 2.54
N ASP A 91 -16.08 14.51 2.74
CA ASP A 91 -15.02 14.74 1.74
C ASP A 91 -14.36 13.45 1.23
N GLN A 92 -15.03 12.30 1.36
CA GLN A 92 -14.44 10.99 1.03
C GLN A 92 -14.63 10.58 -0.44
N ARG A 93 -15.31 11.38 -1.27
CA ARG A 93 -15.49 11.07 -2.70
C ARG A 93 -14.30 11.63 -3.48
N GLY A 94 -13.37 10.75 -3.87
CA GLY A 94 -12.18 11.11 -4.65
C GLY A 94 -10.86 11.13 -3.86
N THR A 95 -10.91 10.95 -2.53
CA THR A 95 -9.71 10.77 -1.69
C THR A 95 -9.33 9.29 -1.60
N TRP A 96 -8.03 9.00 -1.49
CA TRP A 96 -7.44 7.65 -1.36
C TRP A 96 -8.09 6.75 -0.29
N LEU A 97 -8.66 7.34 0.76
CA LEU A 97 -9.40 6.63 1.82
C LEU A 97 -10.82 6.24 1.42
N GLY A 98 -11.50 7.05 0.62
CA GLY A 98 -12.75 6.66 -0.05
C GLY A 98 -12.53 5.49 -1.01
N MET A 99 -11.30 5.37 -1.55
CA MET A 99 -10.90 4.26 -2.41
C MET A 99 -10.76 2.93 -1.65
N LEU A 100 -10.36 2.98 -0.37
CA LEU A 100 -10.18 1.81 0.49
C LEU A 100 -11.46 1.36 1.21
N THR A 101 -12.49 2.22 1.25
CA THR A 101 -13.75 1.95 1.96
C THR A 101 -14.88 1.45 1.05
N ASP A 102 -14.76 1.54 -0.28
CA ASP A 102 -15.72 0.91 -1.20
C ASP A 102 -15.51 -0.62 -1.22
N PRO A 103 -16.46 -1.43 -0.71
CA PRO A 103 -16.27 -2.87 -0.59
C PRO A 103 -16.05 -3.56 -1.94
N VAL A 104 -16.66 -3.04 -3.02
CA VAL A 104 -16.52 -3.60 -4.37
C VAL A 104 -15.11 -3.33 -4.90
N VAL A 105 -14.57 -2.14 -4.64
CA VAL A 105 -13.21 -1.77 -5.07
C VAL A 105 -12.18 -2.51 -4.23
N HIS A 106 -12.40 -2.64 -2.93
CA HIS A 106 -11.52 -3.40 -2.05
C HIS A 106 -11.40 -4.87 -2.49
N GLN A 107 -12.53 -5.54 -2.71
CA GLN A 107 -12.53 -6.92 -3.22
C GLN A 107 -11.91 -7.02 -4.62
N ALA A 108 -12.16 -6.04 -5.49
CA ALA A 108 -11.52 -5.98 -6.81
C ALA A 108 -9.99 -5.94 -6.69
N LEU A 109 -9.45 -5.10 -5.80
CA LEU A 109 -8.02 -5.01 -5.54
C LEU A 109 -7.46 -6.33 -5.00
N GLN A 110 -8.15 -6.97 -4.04
CA GLN A 110 -7.74 -8.27 -3.51
C GLN A 110 -7.56 -9.32 -4.62
N HIS A 111 -8.51 -9.42 -5.55
CA HIS A 111 -8.38 -10.35 -6.69
C HIS A 111 -7.24 -9.99 -7.64
N LEU A 112 -7.07 -8.70 -7.96
CA LEU A 112 -6.01 -8.22 -8.84
C LEU A 112 -4.62 -8.43 -8.24
N HIS A 113 -4.48 -8.30 -6.92
CA HIS A 113 -3.23 -8.51 -6.20
C HIS A 113 -2.91 -9.98 -5.97
N ALA A 114 -3.92 -10.80 -5.67
CA ALA A 114 -3.75 -12.22 -5.41
C ALA A 114 -3.32 -13.01 -6.65
N ASP A 115 -3.91 -12.70 -7.82
CA ASP A 115 -3.54 -13.35 -9.09
C ASP A 115 -3.31 -12.30 -10.18
N PRO A 116 -2.14 -11.63 -10.18
CA PRO A 116 -1.82 -10.63 -11.17
C PRO A 116 -1.58 -11.24 -12.55
N ALA A 117 -1.23 -12.53 -12.65
CA ALA A 117 -0.97 -13.18 -13.94
C ALA A 117 -2.26 -13.55 -14.69
N HIS A 118 -3.38 -13.74 -13.98
CA HIS A 118 -4.67 -14.00 -14.58
C HIS A 118 -5.07 -12.95 -15.63
N PRO A 119 -5.65 -13.35 -16.78
CA PRO A 119 -6.10 -12.43 -17.83
C PRO A 119 -7.42 -11.74 -17.43
N TRP A 120 -7.34 -10.90 -16.40
CA TRP A 120 -8.47 -10.11 -15.91
C TRP A 120 -8.95 -9.14 -16.97
N THR A 121 -10.26 -9.11 -17.14
CA THR A 121 -10.97 -8.03 -17.86
C THR A 121 -11.95 -7.40 -16.88
N THR A 122 -12.41 -6.18 -17.15
CA THR A 122 -13.46 -5.56 -16.32
C THR A 122 -14.71 -6.46 -16.22
N ALA A 123 -15.04 -7.20 -17.27
CA ALA A 123 -16.17 -8.13 -17.26
C ALA A 123 -15.93 -9.34 -16.36
N LYS A 124 -14.75 -9.98 -16.46
CA LYS A 124 -14.39 -11.13 -15.60
C LYS A 124 -14.34 -10.72 -14.13
N LEU A 125 -13.70 -9.60 -13.84
CA LEU A 125 -13.59 -9.09 -12.47
C LEU A 125 -14.96 -8.74 -11.89
N ALA A 126 -15.83 -8.09 -12.68
CA ALA A 126 -17.19 -7.80 -12.25
C ALA A 126 -18.01 -9.08 -11.96
N ALA A 127 -17.87 -10.11 -12.81
CA ALA A 127 -18.51 -11.40 -12.61
C ALA A 127 -18.02 -12.09 -11.33
N THR A 128 -16.72 -12.08 -11.05
CA THR A 128 -16.14 -12.62 -9.81
C THR A 128 -16.68 -11.93 -8.56
N LEU A 129 -16.94 -10.62 -8.65
CA LEU A 129 -17.47 -9.79 -7.56
C LEU A 129 -19.00 -9.80 -7.45
N ALA A 130 -19.70 -10.56 -8.31
CA ALA A 130 -21.16 -10.58 -8.40
C ALA A 130 -21.79 -9.18 -8.63
N VAL A 131 -21.12 -8.30 -9.37
CA VAL A 131 -21.63 -6.98 -9.76
C VAL A 131 -21.71 -6.83 -11.28
N SER A 132 -22.52 -5.89 -11.75
CA SER A 132 -22.56 -5.58 -13.19
C SER A 132 -21.23 -4.98 -13.66
N ARG A 133 -20.88 -5.20 -14.94
CA ARG A 133 -19.72 -4.55 -15.58
C ARG A 133 -19.79 -3.02 -15.48
N ALA A 134 -20.98 -2.44 -15.66
CA ALA A 134 -21.18 -0.99 -15.57
C ALA A 134 -20.95 -0.47 -14.14
N THR A 135 -21.38 -1.23 -13.12
CA THR A 135 -21.14 -0.91 -11.72
C THR A 135 -19.65 -0.82 -11.44
N LEU A 136 -18.88 -1.85 -11.83
CA LEU A 136 -17.43 -1.85 -11.61
C LEU A 136 -16.72 -0.76 -12.42
N ALA A 137 -17.10 -0.57 -13.69
CA ALA A 137 -16.52 0.46 -14.56
C ALA A 137 -16.76 1.89 -14.07
N ARG A 138 -17.84 2.12 -13.29
CA ARG A 138 -18.10 3.41 -12.65
C ARG A 138 -17.39 3.54 -11.30
N ARG A 139 -17.52 2.53 -10.42
CA ARG A 139 -17.02 2.60 -9.04
C ARG A 139 -15.51 2.57 -8.97
N PHE A 140 -14.85 1.72 -9.76
CA PHE A 140 -13.41 1.54 -9.67
C PHE A 140 -12.63 2.79 -10.05
N PRO A 141 -12.89 3.48 -11.19
CA PRO A 141 -12.20 4.74 -11.49
C PRO A 141 -12.59 5.89 -10.57
N ALA A 142 -13.84 5.93 -10.09
CA ALA A 142 -14.28 6.95 -9.12
C ALA A 142 -13.53 6.82 -7.79
N ALA A 143 -13.16 5.60 -7.41
CA ALA A 143 -12.23 5.34 -6.32
C ALA A 143 -10.79 5.59 -6.79
N ILE A 144 -10.22 4.71 -7.60
CA ILE A 144 -8.77 4.58 -7.85
C ILE A 144 -8.20 5.63 -8.83
N GLY A 145 -9.04 6.41 -9.50
CA GLY A 145 -8.62 7.39 -10.53
C GLY A 145 -8.28 6.77 -11.89
N GLN A 146 -8.37 5.44 -12.02
CA GLN A 146 -8.07 4.71 -13.26
C GLN A 146 -8.93 3.45 -13.40
N SER A 147 -8.98 2.87 -14.60
CA SER A 147 -9.71 1.62 -14.84
C SER A 147 -9.04 0.41 -14.17
N PRO A 148 -9.79 -0.69 -13.87
CA PRO A 148 -9.20 -1.91 -13.32
C PRO A 148 -8.06 -2.49 -14.15
N VAL A 149 -8.17 -2.43 -15.48
CA VAL A 149 -7.16 -2.98 -16.40
C VAL A 149 -5.91 -2.10 -16.44
N ALA A 150 -6.07 -0.78 -16.39
CA ALA A 150 -4.95 0.15 -16.28
C ALA A 150 -4.20 -0.06 -14.95
N TYR A 151 -4.95 -0.18 -13.84
CA TYR A 151 -4.41 -0.49 -12.53
C TYR A 151 -3.61 -1.80 -12.53
N LEU A 152 -4.19 -2.89 -13.06
CA LEU A 152 -3.50 -4.18 -13.15
C LEU A 152 -2.23 -4.10 -14.02
N THR A 153 -2.28 -3.36 -15.13
CA THR A 153 -1.11 -3.17 -15.99
C THR A 153 0.02 -2.51 -15.22
N GLN A 154 -0.27 -1.46 -14.46
CA GLN A 154 0.70 -0.80 -13.60
C GLN A 154 1.26 -1.75 -12.53
N TRP A 155 0.36 -2.45 -11.82
CA TRP A 155 0.73 -3.41 -10.77
C TRP A 155 1.67 -4.51 -11.29
N ARG A 156 1.41 -5.04 -12.49
CA ARG A 156 2.27 -6.03 -13.15
C ARG A 156 3.67 -5.47 -13.44
N MET A 157 3.78 -4.21 -13.83
CA MET A 157 5.09 -3.59 -14.08
C MET A 157 5.87 -3.38 -12.79
N ASP A 158 5.19 -3.01 -11.69
CA ASP A 158 5.81 -2.82 -10.38
C ASP A 158 6.35 -4.15 -9.83
N LEU A 159 5.56 -5.23 -9.92
CA LEU A 159 6.00 -6.58 -9.59
C LEU A 159 7.18 -7.04 -10.46
N ALA A 160 7.15 -6.74 -11.76
CA ALA A 160 8.25 -7.06 -12.65
C ALA A 160 9.53 -6.29 -12.29
N ALA A 161 9.42 -5.00 -11.94
CA ALA A 161 10.55 -4.18 -11.53
C ALA A 161 11.19 -4.70 -10.23
N ALA A 162 10.37 -5.11 -9.25
CA ALA A 162 10.87 -5.74 -8.03
C ALA A 162 11.64 -7.05 -8.33
N ARG A 163 11.10 -7.91 -9.20
CA ARG A 163 11.76 -9.17 -9.60
C ARG A 163 13.06 -8.95 -10.39
N LEU A 164 13.09 -7.94 -11.26
CA LEU A 164 14.29 -7.57 -12.00
C LEU A 164 15.39 -7.02 -11.08
N ARG A 165 15.02 -6.20 -10.07
CA ARG A 165 15.96 -5.71 -9.04
C ARG A 165 16.57 -6.85 -8.23
N GLY A 166 15.76 -7.85 -7.85
CA GLY A 166 16.21 -9.02 -7.11
C GLY A 166 17.09 -9.99 -7.90
N GLY A 167 17.36 -9.74 -9.19
CA GLY A 167 18.20 -10.60 -10.04
C GLY A 167 17.62 -11.98 -10.38
N SER A 168 16.37 -12.24 -10.00
CA SER A 168 15.74 -13.55 -10.17
C SER A 168 15.14 -13.73 -11.58
N GLY A 169 15.71 -14.65 -12.36
CA GLY A 169 15.13 -15.14 -13.62
C GLY A 169 15.50 -14.35 -14.88
N SER A 170 15.19 -14.94 -16.04
CA SER A 170 15.30 -14.26 -17.34
C SER A 170 14.19 -13.21 -17.48
N VAL A 171 14.38 -12.21 -18.35
CA VAL A 171 13.33 -11.22 -18.68
C VAL A 171 12.05 -11.91 -19.16
N GLU A 172 12.19 -13.04 -19.86
CA GLU A 172 11.07 -13.87 -20.30
C GLU A 172 10.34 -14.53 -19.13
N ALA A 173 11.08 -15.13 -18.19
CA ALA A 173 10.48 -15.72 -16.98
C ALA A 173 9.75 -14.66 -16.14
N VAL A 174 10.34 -13.47 -16.00
CA VAL A 174 9.69 -12.34 -15.32
C VAL A 174 8.40 -11.94 -16.06
N ALA A 175 8.43 -11.78 -17.38
CA ALA A 175 7.25 -11.43 -18.17
C ALA A 175 6.12 -12.45 -18.00
N ALA A 176 6.43 -13.74 -18.08
CA ALA A 176 5.47 -14.82 -17.87
C ALA A 176 4.88 -14.79 -16.45
N SER A 177 5.72 -14.56 -15.43
CA SER A 177 5.29 -14.49 -14.02
C SER A 177 4.35 -13.34 -13.68
N VAL A 178 4.23 -12.33 -14.55
CA VAL A 178 3.29 -11.21 -14.41
C VAL A 178 2.18 -11.25 -15.48
N GLY A 179 2.00 -12.38 -16.16
CA GLY A 179 0.88 -12.61 -17.08
C GLY A 179 1.06 -12.05 -18.49
N TYR A 180 2.31 -11.85 -18.95
CA TYR A 180 2.59 -11.50 -20.35
C TYR A 180 3.04 -12.75 -21.13
N LEU A 181 2.29 -13.05 -22.19
CA LEU A 181 2.60 -14.15 -23.12
C LEU A 181 3.64 -13.75 -24.18
N SER A 182 3.99 -12.47 -24.27
CA SER A 182 4.88 -11.93 -25.30
C SER A 182 5.91 -10.99 -24.67
N VAL A 183 7.18 -11.38 -24.73
CA VAL A 183 8.31 -10.57 -24.25
C VAL A 183 8.38 -9.20 -24.93
N PRO A 184 8.14 -9.06 -26.25
CA PRO A 184 8.03 -7.74 -26.89
C PRO A 184 6.89 -6.88 -26.32
N ALA A 185 5.72 -7.46 -26.05
CA ALA A 185 4.60 -6.72 -25.47
C ALA A 185 4.91 -6.25 -24.05
N PHE A 186 5.51 -7.13 -23.24
CA PHE A 186 6.02 -6.80 -21.91
C PHE A 186 7.05 -5.67 -21.96
N SER A 187 8.06 -5.78 -22.84
CA SER A 187 9.14 -4.79 -22.93
C SER A 187 8.63 -3.40 -23.31
N ARG A 188 7.62 -3.29 -24.19
CA ARG A 188 6.97 -2.02 -24.51
C ARG A 188 6.20 -1.45 -23.32
N ALA A 189 5.44 -2.28 -22.62
CA ALA A 189 4.70 -1.85 -21.43
C ALA A 189 5.64 -1.39 -20.32
N PHE A 190 6.72 -2.14 -20.08
CA PHE A 190 7.71 -1.83 -19.06
C PHE A 190 8.46 -0.53 -19.37
N THR A 191 8.91 -0.36 -20.62
CA THR A 191 9.57 0.89 -21.05
C THR A 191 8.65 2.10 -20.89
N ARG A 192 7.35 1.94 -21.15
CA ARG A 192 6.38 3.02 -20.92
C ARG A 192 6.23 3.38 -19.44
N ALA A 193 6.28 2.40 -18.55
CA ALA A 193 6.10 2.61 -17.11
C ALA A 193 7.37 3.13 -16.41
N TYR A 194 8.56 2.66 -16.83
CA TYR A 194 9.83 2.90 -16.14
C TYR A 194 10.86 3.69 -16.96
N GLY A 195 10.53 4.12 -18.18
CA GLY A 195 11.41 4.92 -19.03
C GLY A 195 12.58 4.17 -19.67
N GLN A 196 12.81 2.91 -19.29
CA GLN A 196 13.89 2.08 -19.81
C GLN A 196 13.49 0.62 -20.00
N ALA A 197 14.19 -0.09 -20.89
CA ALA A 197 13.91 -1.49 -21.18
C ALA A 197 14.22 -2.41 -19.98
N PRO A 198 13.48 -3.53 -19.79
CA PRO A 198 13.66 -4.45 -18.67
C PRO A 198 15.09 -4.94 -18.45
N GLY A 199 15.79 -5.28 -19.54
CA GLY A 199 17.18 -5.75 -19.47
C GLY A 199 18.14 -4.67 -18.96
N ARG A 200 17.97 -3.42 -19.43
CA ARG A 200 18.74 -2.27 -18.94
C ARG A 200 18.42 -1.95 -17.49
N PHE A 201 17.14 -2.05 -17.10
CA PHE A 201 16.69 -1.90 -15.72
C PHE A 201 17.40 -2.89 -14.79
N ARG A 202 17.44 -4.17 -15.15
CA ARG A 202 18.16 -5.19 -14.38
C ARG A 202 19.65 -4.88 -14.22
N SER A 203 20.34 -4.55 -15.33
CA SER A 203 21.78 -4.26 -15.29
C SER A 203 22.14 -3.02 -14.47
N ALA A 204 21.25 -2.01 -14.41
CA ALA A 204 21.48 -0.81 -13.60
C ALA A 204 21.34 -1.07 -12.09
N THR A 205 20.59 -2.10 -11.70
CA THR A 205 20.29 -2.40 -10.29
C THR A 205 21.17 -3.50 -9.69
N GLN A 206 22.00 -4.15 -10.50
CA GLN A 206 22.89 -5.21 -10.05
C GLN A 206 24.28 -4.59 -9.73
N PRO A 207 24.77 -4.67 -8.48
CA PRO A 207 26.13 -4.21 -8.18
C PRO A 207 27.14 -5.04 -8.97
N ALA A 208 28.19 -4.35 -9.45
CA ALA A 208 29.28 -4.94 -10.23
C ALA A 208 30.02 -6.04 -9.45
#